data_AF-A0A4Q4S9S1-F1
#
_entry.id   AF-A0A4Q4S9S1-F1
#
_cell.length_a   1.000
_cell.length_b   1.000
_cell.length_c   1.000
_cell.angle_alpha   90.00
_cell.angle_beta   90.00
_cell.angle_gamma   90.00
#
_symmetry.space_group_name_H-M   'P 1'
#
loop_
_entity.id
_entity.type
_entity.pdbx_description
1 polymer ?
#
loop_
_entity_poly.entity_id
_entity_poly.type
_entity_poly.pdbx_seq_one_letter_code
_entity_poly.pdbx_strand_id
1 'polypeptide(L)'
;MEQNTFFTDLELPPQPLYLGRPRSASDPVFSTSLIHGKHYIDKNTGKREYGGPNLKTLAKQKGKEWYSYMYTNVNEDMIVWEGTFADIHASPDTVSSADGYSLGSSYSFMDKEKTTISVPGSPPVFKRPRAEDFPLRVAPDTGYHFMDEHAERAPIYQYEPAFQAMALMSPDTRLNDVDIVINRTTILNLIKFLKGTSFQEFHLHLDFEKNTLFIGRQVRNAKVRSTPNSYGRNFEAALTGSEIDGATTHHRMLKYKFGSLTLVVRHEVDAYDPTIVTPRDPDVLPTVHPSFDPGDYNAENIQCDESQGTIVIPQGKVVPQHQILELKSNASSRPLDQMWLGRTPTCCLGGKHNAAFDGTYKRRDIRIKSVTQKGDHKDNYKGFESWEADNQEVLQKLVTLLQLLRKTVEEKTEHRSAVLVAMSGDDMKI
;
A
#
# COMPACT_ATOMS: atom_id res chain seq x y z
N MET A 1 -56.04 26.80 -28.41
CA MET A 1 -54.88 25.93 -28.17
C MET A 1 -54.09 26.59 -27.07
N GLU A 2 -54.26 26.01 -25.89
CA GLU A 2 -54.17 26.68 -24.60
C GLU A 2 -52.74 26.87 -24.12
N GLN A 3 -52.58 28.00 -23.43
CA GLN A 3 -51.43 28.38 -22.63
C GLN A 3 -51.23 27.37 -21.50
N ASN A 4 -49.97 27.08 -21.16
CA ASN A 4 -49.61 26.72 -19.79
C ASN A 4 -48.25 27.32 -19.45
N THR A 5 -48.31 28.60 -19.09
CA THR A 5 -47.45 29.26 -18.13
C THR A 5 -47.58 28.59 -16.76
N PHE A 6 -46.49 28.04 -16.22
CA PHE A 6 -46.29 27.95 -14.77
C PHE A 6 -44.80 28.14 -14.48
N PHE A 7 -44.39 29.42 -14.44
CA PHE A 7 -43.44 29.86 -13.44
C PHE A 7 -44.20 29.85 -12.12
N THR A 8 -43.86 28.93 -11.24
CA THR A 8 -44.15 29.06 -9.81
C THR A 8 -42.81 29.21 -9.12
N ASP A 9 -42.55 30.45 -8.71
CA ASP A 9 -41.77 30.75 -7.52
C ASP A 9 -42.20 29.80 -6.40
N LEU A 10 -41.38 28.80 -6.10
CA LEU A 10 -41.33 28.28 -4.74
C LEU A 10 -40.32 29.14 -4.01
N GLU A 11 -40.84 30.26 -3.50
CA GLU A 11 -40.31 30.94 -2.33
C GLU A 11 -39.88 29.86 -1.32
N LEU A 12 -38.58 29.85 -0.98
CA LEU A 12 -38.12 29.13 0.19
C LEU A 12 -38.99 29.60 1.37
N PRO A 13 -39.62 28.70 2.14
CA PRO A 13 -40.47 29.10 3.24
C PRO A 13 -39.67 29.99 4.18
N PRO A 14 -40.27 31.08 4.71
CA PRO A 14 -39.58 31.98 5.62
C PRO A 14 -39.03 31.15 6.79
N GLN A 15 -37.71 31.17 6.93
CA GLN A 15 -37.02 30.63 8.10
C GLN A 15 -37.74 31.15 9.35
N PRO A 16 -38.28 30.29 10.23
CA PRO A 16 -38.93 30.77 11.43
C PRO A 16 -37.87 31.52 12.25
N LEU A 17 -38.08 32.84 12.38
CA LEU A 17 -37.47 33.68 13.39
C LEU A 17 -37.89 33.11 14.75
N TYR A 18 -37.05 32.22 15.29
CA TYR A 18 -37.23 31.73 16.66
C TYR A 18 -36.87 32.85 17.62
N LEU A 19 -37.85 33.71 17.88
CA LEU A 19 -37.96 34.50 19.09
C LEU A 19 -38.02 33.52 20.26
N GLY A 20 -36.85 33.29 20.88
CA GLY A 20 -36.75 32.43 22.05
C GLY A 20 -37.48 33.04 23.25
N ARG A 21 -38.38 32.25 23.84
CA ARG A 21 -38.81 32.35 25.25
C ARG A 21 -39.21 30.96 25.78
N PRO A 22 -39.07 30.74 27.09
CA PRO A 22 -38.03 29.92 27.70
C PRO A 22 -38.38 28.43 27.74
N ARG A 23 -37.38 27.57 27.49
CA ARG A 23 -37.52 26.11 27.68
C ARG A 23 -37.33 25.75 29.15
N SER A 24 -38.17 24.84 29.62
CA SER A 24 -37.95 24.08 30.85
C SER A 24 -36.58 23.40 30.82
N ALA A 25 -35.85 23.54 31.92
CA ALA A 25 -34.48 23.09 32.06
C ALA A 25 -34.42 21.60 32.41
N SER A 26 -34.03 20.74 31.47
CA SER A 26 -33.33 19.49 31.81
C SER A 26 -32.70 18.72 30.64
N ASP A 27 -33.03 18.98 29.36
CA ASP A 27 -32.55 18.08 28.30
C ASP A 27 -31.34 18.61 27.49
N PRO A 28 -30.32 17.75 27.23
CA PRO A 28 -29.13 18.10 26.46
C PRO A 28 -29.43 18.28 24.96
N VAL A 29 -28.68 19.17 24.30
CA VAL A 29 -28.81 19.42 22.85
C VAL A 29 -27.63 18.76 22.15
N PHE A 30 -27.92 17.77 21.32
CA PHE A 30 -26.93 17.06 20.51
C PHE A 30 -26.81 17.68 19.12
N SER A 31 -25.58 17.89 18.64
CA SER A 31 -25.32 18.40 17.28
C SER A 31 -24.28 17.53 16.56
N THR A 32 -24.46 17.38 15.25
CA THR A 32 -23.60 16.59 14.35
C THR A 32 -22.74 17.50 13.47
N SER A 33 -21.45 17.16 13.31
CA SER A 33 -20.52 17.82 12.38
C SER A 33 -19.95 16.80 11.39
N LEU A 34 -19.87 17.16 10.11
CA LEU A 34 -19.30 16.31 9.05
C LEU A 34 -17.80 16.05 9.19
N ILE A 35 -17.07 16.83 9.98
CA ILE A 35 -15.61 16.69 10.16
C ILE A 35 -15.27 15.95 11.47
N HIS A 36 -16.12 16.02 12.49
CA HIS A 36 -15.80 15.54 13.85
C HIS A 36 -16.85 14.61 14.49
N GLY A 37 -17.91 14.24 13.77
CA GLY A 37 -18.99 13.39 14.31
C GLY A 37 -19.92 14.10 15.32
N LYS A 38 -20.65 13.30 16.12
CA LYS A 38 -21.57 13.80 17.18
C LYS A 38 -20.76 14.35 18.36
N HIS A 39 -21.10 15.56 18.82
CA HIS A 39 -20.48 16.17 20.00
C HIS A 39 -21.52 16.84 20.91
N TYR A 40 -21.18 16.98 22.19
CA TYR A 40 -22.00 17.65 23.19
C TYR A 40 -21.35 18.99 23.58
N ILE A 41 -22.20 19.99 23.81
CA ILE A 41 -21.78 21.31 24.30
C ILE A 41 -22.37 21.47 25.69
N ASP A 42 -21.48 21.59 26.68
CA ASP A 42 -21.89 21.82 28.05
C ASP A 42 -22.43 23.24 28.23
N LYS A 43 -23.69 23.36 28.63
CA LYS A 43 -24.38 24.66 28.70
C LYS A 43 -23.95 25.52 29.88
N ASN A 44 -23.38 24.93 30.93
CA ASN A 44 -22.94 25.68 32.11
C ASN A 44 -21.56 26.28 31.91
N THR A 45 -20.71 25.63 31.11
CA THR A 45 -19.31 26.03 30.89
C THR A 45 -19.00 26.53 29.48
N GLY A 46 -19.90 26.29 28.50
CA GLY A 46 -19.73 26.65 27.09
C GLY A 46 -18.71 25.80 26.33
N LYS A 47 -18.16 24.76 26.97
CA LYS A 47 -17.07 23.94 26.43
C LYS A 47 -17.62 22.81 25.56
N ARG A 48 -16.98 22.58 24.40
CA ARG A 48 -17.27 21.44 23.53
C ARG A 48 -16.51 20.23 24.03
N GLU A 49 -17.22 19.18 24.42
CA GLU A 49 -16.61 17.96 24.94
C GLU A 49 -16.84 16.81 23.97
N TYR A 50 -15.73 16.14 23.62
CA TYR A 50 -15.70 14.97 22.76
C TYR A 50 -15.33 13.77 23.64
N GLY A 51 -16.30 12.88 23.92
CA GLY A 51 -16.12 11.74 24.83
C GLY A 51 -16.03 12.14 26.30
N GLY A 52 -16.88 11.54 27.14
CA GLY A 52 -17.20 12.02 28.50
C GLY A 52 -16.11 11.89 29.61
N PRO A 53 -16.38 12.45 30.81
CA PRO A 53 -15.38 13.14 31.63
C PRO A 53 -14.93 12.34 32.86
N ASN A 54 -14.20 11.24 32.67
CA ASN A 54 -13.35 10.71 33.74
C ASN A 54 -11.98 10.27 33.19
N LEU A 55 -11.23 11.30 32.82
CA LEU A 55 -9.80 11.29 32.56
C LEU A 55 -9.05 11.65 33.85
N LYS A 56 -8.43 10.64 34.46
CA LYS A 56 -7.13 10.81 35.15
C LYS A 56 -6.10 9.94 34.43
N THR A 57 -5.73 10.26 33.18
CA THR A 57 -4.65 11.20 32.76
C THR A 57 -3.25 10.67 33.03
N LEU A 58 -2.24 10.74 32.15
CA LEU A 58 -2.12 11.36 30.83
C LEU A 58 -0.98 10.67 30.03
N ALA A 59 -0.43 9.55 30.53
CA ALA A 59 0.54 8.69 29.83
C ALA A 59 -0.13 7.53 29.06
N LYS A 60 -1.40 7.22 29.37
CA LYS A 60 -2.20 6.13 28.74
C LYS A 60 -3.03 6.58 27.53
N GLN A 61 -3.01 7.86 27.14
CA GLN A 61 -3.88 8.40 26.09
C GLN A 61 -3.48 7.95 24.67
N LYS A 62 -2.18 7.77 24.39
CA LYS A 62 -1.74 7.19 23.11
C LYS A 62 -2.30 5.78 22.91
N GLY A 63 -2.39 5.00 24.00
CA GLY A 63 -2.95 3.65 23.99
C GLY A 63 -4.45 3.60 23.68
N LYS A 64 -5.28 4.44 24.30
CA LYS A 64 -6.74 4.42 24.06
C LYS A 64 -7.15 4.85 22.65
N GLU A 65 -6.57 5.93 22.13
CA GLU A 65 -6.92 6.38 20.77
C GLU A 65 -6.39 5.44 19.71
N TRP A 66 -5.17 4.92 19.90
CA TRP A 66 -4.60 3.96 18.97
C TRP A 66 -5.35 2.63 19.00
N TYR A 67 -5.64 2.09 20.19
CA TYR A 67 -6.48 0.90 20.33
C TYR A 67 -7.87 1.13 19.72
N SER A 68 -8.53 2.25 20.05
CA SER A 68 -9.83 2.59 19.45
C SER A 68 -9.77 2.70 17.93
N TYR A 69 -8.67 3.21 17.37
CA TYR A 69 -8.45 3.24 15.94
C TYR A 69 -8.28 1.82 15.36
N MET A 70 -7.43 1.01 15.99
CA MET A 70 -7.14 -0.36 15.54
C MET A 70 -8.38 -1.25 15.56
N TYR A 71 -9.30 -1.02 16.49
CA TYR A 71 -10.57 -1.75 16.61
C TYR A 71 -11.76 -0.99 16.01
N THR A 72 -11.52 -0.01 15.11
CA THR A 72 -12.62 0.66 14.39
C THR A 72 -13.38 -0.35 13.52
N ASN A 73 -14.71 -0.32 13.55
CA ASN A 73 -15.57 -1.28 12.84
C ASN A 73 -15.35 -2.76 13.24
N VAL A 74 -14.75 -3.01 14.41
CA VAL A 74 -14.62 -4.36 15.00
C VAL A 74 -15.69 -4.56 16.07
N ASN A 75 -16.25 -5.77 16.14
CA ASN A 75 -17.11 -6.20 17.23
C ASN A 75 -16.42 -7.35 17.98
N GLU A 76 -15.92 -7.10 19.20
CA GLU A 76 -15.23 -8.10 20.01
C GLU A 76 -16.12 -9.29 20.39
N ASP A 77 -17.45 -9.16 20.32
CA ASP A 77 -18.40 -10.26 20.54
C ASP A 77 -18.58 -11.16 19.29
N MET A 78 -17.98 -10.79 18.14
CA MET A 78 -18.10 -11.50 16.86
C MET A 78 -16.76 -12.01 16.34
N ILE A 79 -15.82 -12.33 17.22
CA ILE A 79 -14.52 -12.92 16.85
C ILE A 79 -14.77 -14.30 16.22
N VAL A 80 -14.37 -14.47 14.96
CA VAL A 80 -14.52 -15.74 14.22
C VAL A 80 -13.24 -16.58 14.24
N TRP A 81 -12.12 -15.95 14.56
CA TRP A 81 -10.85 -16.60 14.83
C TRP A 81 -9.93 -15.71 15.68
N GLU A 82 -9.21 -16.32 16.61
CA GLU A 82 -8.16 -15.70 17.42
C GLU A 82 -6.99 -16.67 17.51
N GLY A 83 -5.76 -16.18 17.39
CA GLY A 83 -4.58 -17.00 17.56
C GLY A 83 -3.26 -16.27 17.37
N THR A 84 -2.19 -16.99 17.71
CA THR A 84 -0.81 -16.53 17.66
C THR A 84 -0.07 -17.11 16.46
N PHE A 85 1.17 -16.66 16.24
CA PHE A 85 2.04 -17.27 15.24
C PHE A 85 2.36 -18.76 15.53
N ALA A 86 2.20 -19.23 16.77
CA ALA A 86 2.46 -20.62 17.15
C ALA A 86 1.35 -21.57 16.66
N ASP A 87 0.14 -21.04 16.46
CA ASP A 87 -1.02 -21.79 15.97
C ASP A 87 -0.99 -21.99 14.44
N ILE A 88 -0.06 -21.31 13.75
CA ILE A 88 0.11 -21.42 12.30
C ILE A 88 1.25 -22.39 11.98
N HIS A 89 0.88 -23.54 11.43
CA HIS A 89 1.83 -24.57 11.00
C HIS A 89 2.26 -24.39 9.54
N ALA A 90 3.45 -24.87 9.21
CA ALA A 90 3.97 -24.82 7.84
C ALA A 90 3.13 -25.73 6.92
N SER A 91 2.69 -25.19 5.78
CA SER A 91 2.12 -25.98 4.69
C SER A 91 3.15 -26.97 4.12
N PRO A 92 2.73 -28.16 3.62
CA PRO A 92 3.63 -29.06 2.91
C PRO A 92 4.14 -28.48 1.58
N ASP A 93 3.45 -27.47 1.01
CA ASP A 93 3.79 -26.90 -0.30
C ASP A 93 5.01 -25.99 -0.18
N THR A 94 6.06 -26.26 -0.94
CA THR A 94 7.20 -25.35 -1.03
C THR A 94 6.82 -24.08 -1.75
N VAL A 95 7.21 -22.92 -1.22
CA VAL A 95 7.11 -21.66 -1.92
C VAL A 95 8.36 -21.48 -2.78
N SER A 96 8.17 -21.16 -4.06
CA SER A 96 9.26 -20.81 -4.97
C SER A 96 8.83 -19.75 -5.97
N SER A 97 9.79 -18.96 -6.45
CA SER A 97 9.60 -17.99 -7.53
C SER A 97 9.92 -18.55 -8.92
N ALA A 98 10.34 -19.83 -9.02
CA ALA A 98 10.74 -20.49 -10.27
C ALA A 98 9.65 -20.53 -11.36
N ASP A 99 8.37 -20.47 -10.97
CA ASP A 99 7.24 -20.45 -11.93
C ASP A 99 7.09 -19.11 -12.67
N GLY A 100 7.87 -18.09 -12.28
CA GLY A 100 7.80 -16.77 -12.88
C GLY A 100 6.63 -15.93 -12.40
N TYR A 101 6.21 -14.98 -13.24
CA TYR A 101 5.13 -14.04 -12.94
C TYR A 101 4.55 -13.42 -14.20
N SER A 102 3.37 -12.81 -14.07
CA SER A 102 2.76 -11.96 -15.09
C SER A 102 2.51 -10.57 -14.55
N LEU A 103 2.71 -9.54 -15.37
CA LEU A 103 2.40 -8.16 -15.04
C LEU A 103 0.91 -7.92 -15.29
N GLY A 104 0.13 -7.68 -14.23
CA GLY A 104 -1.30 -7.38 -14.34
C GLY A 104 -1.56 -5.90 -14.67
N SER A 105 -0.86 -5.00 -13.98
CA SER A 105 -0.97 -3.55 -14.20
C SER A 105 0.31 -2.81 -13.83
N SER A 106 0.47 -1.62 -14.42
CA SER A 106 1.54 -0.66 -14.19
C SER A 106 0.92 0.73 -14.23
N TYR A 107 1.21 1.59 -13.27
CA TYR A 107 0.68 2.95 -13.25
C TYR A 107 1.49 3.86 -12.31
N SER A 108 1.45 5.16 -12.55
CA SER A 108 2.01 6.16 -11.62
C SER A 108 0.90 7.06 -11.09
N PHE A 109 0.92 7.38 -9.79
CA PHE A 109 0.08 8.47 -9.28
C PHE A 109 0.56 9.81 -9.84
N MET A 110 -0.40 10.72 -10.05
CA MET A 110 -0.14 12.08 -10.52
C MET A 110 -0.41 13.07 -9.39
N ASP A 111 0.40 14.12 -9.31
CA ASP A 111 0.23 15.21 -8.35
C ASP A 111 -0.94 16.12 -8.75
N LYS A 112 -2.15 15.62 -8.49
CA LYS A 112 -3.44 16.26 -8.74
C LYS A 112 -4.30 16.18 -7.48
N GLU A 113 -5.24 17.11 -7.35
CA GLU A 113 -6.21 17.13 -6.24
C GLU A 113 -7.14 15.93 -6.27
N LYS A 114 -7.64 15.57 -7.46
CA LYS A 114 -8.40 14.34 -7.68
C LYS A 114 -7.46 13.16 -7.90
N THR A 115 -7.89 11.99 -7.46
CA THR A 115 -7.20 10.72 -7.69
C THR A 115 -6.97 10.53 -9.19
N THR A 116 -5.72 10.66 -9.60
CA THR A 116 -5.32 10.63 -11.01
C THR A 116 -4.10 9.74 -11.15
N ILE A 117 -4.14 8.84 -12.14
CA ILE A 117 -3.02 7.98 -12.49
C ILE A 117 -2.65 8.13 -13.95
N SER A 118 -1.36 7.95 -14.27
CA SER A 118 -0.92 7.66 -15.63
C SER A 118 -0.81 6.16 -15.85
N VAL A 119 -1.25 5.67 -17.00
CA VAL A 119 -1.24 4.26 -17.40
C VAL A 119 -0.53 4.12 -18.76
N PRO A 120 0.51 3.29 -18.88
CA PRO A 120 1.04 2.38 -17.86
C PRO A 120 1.90 3.12 -16.82
N GLY A 121 1.97 4.45 -16.89
CA GLY A 121 2.89 5.26 -16.12
C GLY A 121 4.34 4.95 -16.51
N SER A 122 5.28 5.41 -15.69
CA SER A 122 6.67 5.01 -15.79
C SER A 122 7.32 5.16 -14.42
N PRO A 123 8.13 4.18 -13.98
CA PRO A 123 8.98 4.40 -12.83
C PRO A 123 10.02 5.49 -13.15
N PRO A 124 10.57 6.17 -12.13
CA PRO A 124 11.66 7.11 -12.32
C PRO A 124 12.88 6.44 -12.98
N VAL A 125 13.54 7.14 -13.90
CA VAL A 125 14.79 6.68 -14.54
C VAL A 125 15.91 6.79 -13.53
N PHE A 126 16.65 5.70 -13.31
CA PHE A 126 17.84 5.68 -12.50
C PHE A 126 18.98 6.44 -13.19
N LYS A 127 19.45 7.50 -12.54
CA LYS A 127 20.61 8.29 -12.93
C LYS A 127 21.84 7.72 -12.25
N ARG A 128 22.51 6.79 -12.93
CA ARG A 128 23.75 6.19 -12.43
C ARG A 128 24.82 7.29 -12.22
N PRO A 129 25.29 7.52 -10.98
CA PRO A 129 26.29 8.55 -10.71
C PRO A 129 27.61 8.24 -11.40
N ARG A 130 28.21 9.25 -12.03
CA ARG A 130 29.53 9.22 -12.63
C ARG A 130 30.59 9.65 -11.62
N ALA A 131 31.87 9.53 -11.99
CA ALA A 131 32.96 9.80 -11.06
C ALA A 131 32.98 11.26 -10.59
N GLU A 132 32.62 12.18 -11.49
CA GLU A 132 32.51 13.63 -11.28
C GLU A 132 31.36 14.04 -10.35
N ASP A 133 30.36 13.18 -10.15
CA ASP A 133 29.22 13.46 -9.27
C ASP A 133 29.57 13.24 -7.78
N PHE A 134 30.80 12.79 -7.49
CA PHE A 134 31.26 12.51 -6.13
C PHE A 134 32.19 13.59 -5.55
N PRO A 135 32.10 13.86 -4.23
CA PRO A 135 31.19 13.22 -3.28
C PRO A 135 29.73 13.65 -3.47
N LEU A 136 28.82 12.67 -3.50
CA LEU A 136 27.39 12.92 -3.69
C LEU A 136 26.80 13.40 -2.37
N ARG A 137 26.33 14.65 -2.34
CA ARG A 137 25.73 15.25 -1.15
C ARG A 137 24.21 15.18 -1.22
N VAL A 138 23.61 14.56 -0.22
CA VAL A 138 22.16 14.39 -0.08
C VAL A 138 21.71 15.05 1.21
N ALA A 139 20.77 15.99 1.12
CA ALA A 139 20.19 16.62 2.30
C ALA A 139 19.34 15.61 3.11
N PRO A 140 19.22 15.76 4.43
CA PRO A 140 18.28 14.94 5.20
C PRO A 140 16.84 15.18 4.73
N ASP A 141 16.03 14.13 4.81
CA ASP A 141 14.61 14.13 4.48
C ASP A 141 13.86 15.10 5.40
N THR A 142 13.03 15.96 4.81
CA THR A 142 12.21 16.94 5.54
C THR A 142 10.75 16.90 5.11
N GLY A 143 9.87 17.53 5.91
CA GLY A 143 8.45 17.62 5.60
C GLY A 143 7.68 16.31 5.84
N TYR A 144 6.52 16.22 5.18
CA TYR A 144 5.64 15.06 5.21
C TYR A 144 5.82 14.23 3.94
N HIS A 145 5.62 12.93 4.07
CA HIS A 145 5.60 11.99 2.96
C HIS A 145 4.51 10.95 3.16
N PHE A 146 4.11 10.28 2.08
CA PHE A 146 3.17 9.20 2.13
C PHE A 146 3.81 7.97 2.77
N MET A 147 3.16 7.44 3.81
CA MET A 147 3.38 6.08 4.29
C MET A 147 2.58 5.06 3.46
N ASP A 148 1.41 5.49 2.97
CA ASP A 148 0.52 4.72 2.10
C ASP A 148 -0.25 5.71 1.21
N GLU A 149 0.24 5.94 -0.01
CA GLU A 149 -0.38 6.92 -0.91
C GLU A 149 -1.77 6.46 -1.38
N HIS A 150 -2.02 5.16 -1.50
CA HIS A 150 -3.34 4.63 -1.82
C HIS A 150 -4.34 4.91 -0.72
N ALA A 151 -3.95 4.79 0.55
CA ALA A 151 -4.85 5.13 1.66
C ALA A 151 -5.19 6.63 1.71
N GLU A 152 -4.32 7.52 1.22
CA GLU A 152 -4.68 8.94 1.08
C GLU A 152 -5.52 9.19 -0.17
N ARG A 153 -5.07 8.73 -1.34
CA ARG A 153 -5.62 9.12 -2.64
C ARG A 153 -6.83 8.27 -3.03
N ALA A 154 -6.95 7.04 -2.56
CA ALA A 154 -8.07 6.14 -2.83
C ALA A 154 -8.59 5.51 -1.51
N PRO A 155 -9.07 6.33 -0.56
CA PRO A 155 -9.35 5.90 0.81
C PRO A 155 -10.50 4.88 0.93
N ILE A 156 -11.42 4.86 -0.04
CA ILE A 156 -12.59 3.96 -0.05
C ILE A 156 -12.25 2.68 -0.82
N TYR A 157 -11.69 2.81 -2.03
CA TYR A 157 -11.36 1.68 -2.89
C TYR A 157 -9.87 1.63 -3.20
N GLN A 158 -9.07 1.12 -2.25
CA GLN A 158 -7.59 1.19 -2.34
C GLN A 158 -6.99 0.51 -3.56
N TYR A 159 -7.65 -0.51 -4.13
CA TYR A 159 -7.19 -1.23 -5.33
C TYR A 159 -7.77 -0.68 -6.64
N GLU A 160 -8.76 0.20 -6.58
CA GLU A 160 -9.43 0.73 -7.78
C GLU A 160 -8.45 1.37 -8.78
N PRO A 161 -7.45 2.19 -8.38
CA PRO A 161 -6.48 2.73 -9.33
C PRO A 161 -5.72 1.63 -10.09
N ALA A 162 -5.39 0.54 -9.40
CA ALA A 162 -4.66 -0.57 -9.98
C ALA A 162 -5.54 -1.42 -10.92
N PHE A 163 -6.86 -1.50 -10.66
CA PHE A 163 -7.83 -2.17 -11.52
C PHE A 163 -8.19 -1.34 -12.76
N GLN A 164 -8.27 -0.02 -12.66
CA GLN A 164 -8.37 0.85 -13.85
C GLN A 164 -7.17 0.65 -14.77
N ALA A 165 -5.96 0.62 -14.21
CA ALA A 165 -4.75 0.33 -14.97
C ALA A 165 -4.78 -1.08 -15.59
N MET A 166 -5.27 -2.07 -14.85
CA MET A 166 -5.42 -3.45 -15.35
C MET A 166 -6.45 -3.55 -16.48
N ALA A 167 -7.59 -2.85 -16.38
CA ALA A 167 -8.63 -2.85 -17.41
C ALA A 167 -8.13 -2.28 -18.74
N LEU A 168 -7.20 -1.34 -18.70
CA LEU A 168 -6.57 -0.78 -19.89
C LEU A 168 -5.43 -1.63 -20.45
N MET A 169 -4.54 -2.12 -19.57
CA MET A 169 -3.36 -2.86 -20.01
C MET A 169 -3.68 -4.31 -20.35
N SER A 170 -4.61 -4.91 -19.64
CA SER A 170 -4.89 -6.34 -19.67
C SER A 170 -6.41 -6.59 -19.62
N PRO A 171 -7.21 -6.09 -20.59
CA PRO A 171 -8.68 -6.11 -20.53
C PRO A 171 -9.27 -7.52 -20.43
N ASP A 172 -8.55 -8.54 -20.91
CA ASP A 172 -8.97 -9.94 -20.85
C ASP A 172 -8.61 -10.63 -19.52
N THR A 173 -7.81 -9.97 -18.68
CA THR A 173 -7.47 -10.51 -17.37
C THR A 173 -8.72 -10.58 -16.51
N ARG A 174 -8.89 -11.73 -15.87
CA ARG A 174 -9.91 -11.97 -14.87
C ARG A 174 -9.21 -12.40 -13.59
N LEU A 175 -9.80 -12.04 -12.45
CA LEU A 175 -9.26 -12.38 -11.12
C LEU A 175 -9.92 -13.61 -10.52
N ASN A 176 -10.87 -14.26 -11.21
CA ASN A 176 -11.57 -15.43 -10.69
C ASN A 176 -10.66 -16.65 -10.42
N ASP A 177 -9.50 -16.73 -11.08
CA ASP A 177 -8.46 -17.73 -10.83
C ASP A 177 -7.37 -17.25 -9.85
N VAL A 178 -7.55 -16.06 -9.26
CA VAL A 178 -6.69 -15.50 -8.23
C VAL A 178 -7.26 -15.80 -6.88
N ASP A 179 -6.42 -16.32 -5.99
CA ASP A 179 -6.80 -16.65 -4.64
C ASP A 179 -6.85 -15.41 -3.74
N ILE A 180 -5.84 -14.53 -3.88
CA ILE A 180 -5.69 -13.34 -3.03
C ILE A 180 -5.10 -12.15 -3.80
N VAL A 181 -5.67 -10.96 -3.56
CA VAL A 181 -5.08 -9.67 -3.94
C VAL A 181 -4.58 -8.96 -2.68
N ILE A 182 -3.29 -8.63 -2.63
CA ILE A 182 -2.64 -8.11 -1.42
C ILE A 182 -1.48 -7.15 -1.74
N ASN A 183 -1.17 -6.23 -0.81
CA ASN A 183 -0.01 -5.36 -0.91
C ASN A 183 1.27 -6.03 -0.40
N ARG A 184 2.42 -5.78 -1.05
CA ARG A 184 3.76 -6.23 -0.62
C ARG A 184 4.02 -5.91 0.86
N THR A 185 3.69 -4.68 1.28
CA THR A 185 3.88 -4.24 2.68
C THR A 185 3.06 -5.05 3.68
N THR A 186 1.84 -5.46 3.32
CA THR A 186 1.00 -6.32 4.16
C THR A 186 1.64 -7.70 4.30
N ILE A 187 2.10 -8.30 3.20
CA ILE A 187 2.82 -9.59 3.23
C ILE A 187 4.03 -9.50 4.18
N LEU A 188 4.84 -8.44 4.08
CA LEU A 188 6.02 -8.24 4.93
C LEU A 188 5.66 -8.14 6.42
N ASN A 189 4.54 -7.49 6.76
CA ASN A 189 4.06 -7.43 8.13
C ASN A 189 3.56 -8.80 8.64
N LEU A 190 2.84 -9.56 7.81
CA LEU A 190 2.43 -10.93 8.14
C LEU A 190 3.65 -11.85 8.34
N ILE A 191 4.70 -11.74 7.51
CA ILE A 191 5.96 -12.48 7.70
C ILE A 191 6.60 -12.12 9.06
N LYS A 192 6.63 -10.85 9.45
CA LYS A 192 7.19 -10.44 10.76
C LYS A 192 6.40 -11.02 11.93
N PHE A 193 5.07 -11.01 11.83
CA PHE A 193 4.18 -11.67 12.79
C PHE A 193 4.50 -13.16 12.91
N LEU A 194 4.59 -13.88 11.78
CA LEU A 194 4.88 -15.32 11.75
C LEU A 194 6.28 -15.68 12.27
N LYS A 195 7.25 -14.76 12.13
CA LYS A 195 8.60 -14.91 12.72
C LYS A 195 8.62 -14.68 14.24
N GLY A 196 7.51 -14.22 14.84
CA GLY A 196 7.49 -13.79 16.24
C GLY A 196 8.40 -12.59 16.52
N THR A 197 8.72 -11.81 15.49
CA THR A 197 9.58 -10.62 15.59
C THR A 197 8.75 -9.37 15.78
N SER A 198 9.35 -8.29 16.27
CA SER A 198 8.65 -7.00 16.39
C SER A 198 8.09 -6.57 15.02
N PHE A 199 6.78 -6.32 15.01
CA PHE A 199 6.04 -5.87 13.84
C PHE A 199 5.32 -4.55 14.14
N GLN A 200 4.97 -3.82 13.08
CA GLN A 200 4.06 -2.69 13.20
C GLN A 200 2.65 -3.26 13.28
N GLU A 201 1.91 -2.95 14.33
CA GLU A 201 0.50 -3.32 14.49
C GLU A 201 -0.31 -2.92 13.24
N PHE A 202 -1.18 -3.82 12.79
CA PHE A 202 -1.91 -3.64 11.54
C PHE A 202 -3.41 -3.97 11.69
N HIS A 203 -4.19 -3.17 10.97
CA HIS A 203 -5.63 -3.33 10.77
C HIS A 203 -5.84 -3.59 9.27
N LEU A 204 -6.45 -4.71 8.92
CA LEU A 204 -6.69 -5.11 7.54
C LEU A 204 -8.18 -5.31 7.31
N HIS A 205 -8.65 -4.86 6.15
CA HIS A 205 -9.99 -5.19 5.65
C HIS A 205 -9.85 -6.44 4.79
N LEU A 206 -10.68 -7.43 5.06
CA LEU A 206 -10.72 -8.70 4.36
C LEU A 206 -12.05 -8.77 3.62
N ASP A 207 -12.05 -8.65 2.30
CA ASP A 207 -13.27 -8.67 1.48
C ASP A 207 -13.18 -9.80 0.47
N PHE A 208 -14.12 -10.75 0.52
CA PHE A 208 -14.07 -11.95 -0.30
C PHE A 208 -15.15 -11.90 -1.39
N GLU A 209 -14.70 -11.69 -2.63
CA GLU A 209 -15.56 -11.62 -3.80
C GLU A 209 -15.36 -12.85 -4.68
N LYS A 210 -16.44 -13.58 -4.94
CA LYS A 210 -16.46 -14.86 -5.66
C LYS A 210 -15.49 -15.90 -5.08
N ASN A 211 -14.26 -15.98 -5.58
CA ASN A 211 -13.21 -16.92 -5.17
C ASN A 211 -11.96 -16.21 -4.59
N THR A 212 -11.95 -14.88 -4.61
CA THR A 212 -10.76 -14.07 -4.37
C THR A 212 -10.91 -13.26 -3.10
N LEU A 213 -9.92 -13.36 -2.22
CA LEU A 213 -9.84 -12.51 -1.04
C LEU A 213 -9.01 -11.25 -1.34
N PHE A 214 -9.61 -10.09 -1.15
CA PHE A 214 -8.94 -8.79 -1.24
C PHE A 214 -8.54 -8.36 0.17
N ILE A 215 -7.27 -8.04 0.37
CA ILE A 215 -6.72 -7.63 1.67
C ILE A 215 -6.31 -6.17 1.59
N GLY A 216 -7.20 -5.28 2.05
CA GLY A 216 -6.95 -3.84 2.21
C GLY A 216 -6.24 -3.54 3.53
N ARG A 217 -5.55 -2.40 3.61
CA ARG A 217 -4.88 -1.96 4.85
C ARG A 217 -5.44 -0.63 5.30
N GLN A 218 -5.96 -0.56 6.52
CA GLN A 218 -6.36 0.71 7.12
C GLN A 218 -5.17 1.34 7.86
N VAL A 219 -4.78 2.56 7.48
CA VAL A 219 -3.73 3.32 8.16
C VAL A 219 -4.28 4.61 8.78
N ARG A 220 -3.87 4.90 10.02
CA ARG A 220 -4.38 6.08 10.77
C ARG A 220 -3.94 7.39 10.13
N ASN A 221 -2.68 7.42 9.70
CA ASN A 221 -2.09 8.56 9.04
C ASN A 221 -1.44 8.05 7.75
N ALA A 222 -2.05 8.35 6.61
CA ALA A 222 -1.48 8.02 5.31
C ALA A 222 -0.25 8.89 4.97
N LYS A 223 -0.11 10.06 5.63
CA LYS A 223 1.09 10.91 5.63
C LYS A 223 1.77 10.93 6.98
N VAL A 224 3.10 10.81 6.98
CA VAL A 224 3.91 10.94 8.19
C VAL A 224 5.04 11.94 8.01
N ARG A 225 5.46 12.57 9.11
CA ARG A 225 6.61 13.46 9.12
C ARG A 225 7.88 12.64 9.02
N SER A 226 8.85 13.11 8.24
CA SER A 226 10.15 12.43 8.16
C SER A 226 10.87 12.38 9.48
N THR A 227 11.48 11.23 9.74
CA THR A 227 12.35 11.02 10.89
C THR A 227 13.57 11.94 10.75
N PRO A 228 13.99 12.64 11.81
CA PRO A 228 15.22 13.42 11.79
C PRO A 228 16.41 12.57 11.31
N ASN A 229 17.25 13.13 10.44
CA ASN A 229 18.42 12.46 9.88
C ASN A 229 18.09 11.18 9.08
N SER A 230 16.87 11.05 8.55
CA SER A 230 16.61 10.10 7.46
C SER A 230 17.07 10.70 6.13
N TYR A 231 17.45 9.86 5.17
CA TYR A 231 18.00 10.27 3.88
C TYR A 231 17.43 9.45 2.71
N GLY A 232 16.38 8.66 2.94
CA GLY A 232 15.88 7.69 1.97
C GLY A 232 15.33 8.38 0.73
N ARG A 233 14.40 9.31 0.94
CA ARG A 233 13.66 9.96 -0.15
C ARG A 233 14.54 10.91 -0.94
N ASN A 234 15.37 11.71 -0.26
CA ASN A 234 16.31 12.58 -0.95
C ASN A 234 17.43 11.79 -1.64
N PHE A 235 17.77 10.58 -1.17
CA PHE A 235 18.70 9.68 -1.87
C PHE A 235 18.07 9.15 -3.16
N GLU A 236 16.81 8.72 -3.11
CA GLU A 236 16.04 8.34 -4.30
C GLU A 236 15.95 9.50 -5.29
N ALA A 237 15.57 10.69 -4.82
CA ALA A 237 15.48 11.90 -5.66
C ALA A 237 16.82 12.29 -6.31
N ALA A 238 17.93 12.14 -5.58
CA ALA A 238 19.27 12.44 -6.10
C ALA A 238 19.72 11.46 -7.20
N LEU A 239 19.21 10.24 -7.18
CA LEU A 239 19.60 9.15 -8.09
C LEU A 239 18.55 8.86 -9.17
N THR A 240 17.50 9.67 -9.29
CA THR A 240 16.42 9.43 -10.23
C THR A 240 16.00 10.67 -11.01
N GLY A 241 15.25 10.48 -12.08
CA GLY A 241 14.54 11.53 -12.80
C GLY A 241 13.21 11.02 -13.34
N SER A 242 12.19 11.89 -13.33
CA SER A 242 10.91 11.53 -13.93
C SER A 242 10.90 11.76 -15.44
N GLU A 243 10.33 10.83 -16.19
CA GLU A 243 9.98 10.99 -17.61
C GLU A 243 8.55 11.50 -17.79
N ILE A 244 7.72 11.45 -16.73
CA ILE A 244 6.33 11.91 -16.74
C ILE A 244 6.21 13.07 -15.75
N ASP A 245 5.95 14.26 -16.26
CA ASP A 245 5.80 15.45 -15.42
C ASP A 245 4.62 15.29 -14.44
N GLY A 246 4.86 15.64 -13.18
CA GLY A 246 3.89 15.48 -12.10
C GLY A 246 3.63 14.04 -11.61
N ALA A 247 4.35 13.02 -12.08
CA ALA A 247 4.26 11.68 -11.48
C ALA A 247 4.91 11.64 -10.09
N THR A 248 4.25 11.02 -9.10
CA THR A 248 4.72 10.95 -7.70
C THR A 248 5.35 9.61 -7.36
N THR A 249 4.58 8.52 -7.41
CA THR A 249 5.04 7.15 -7.15
C THR A 249 4.60 6.22 -8.28
N HIS A 250 5.34 5.15 -8.50
CA HIS A 250 5.04 4.15 -9.53
C HIS A 250 4.73 2.80 -8.89
N HIS A 251 3.69 2.13 -9.38
CA HIS A 251 3.18 0.89 -8.81
C HIS A 251 2.92 -0.15 -9.88
N ARG A 252 3.05 -1.42 -9.48
CA ARG A 252 2.73 -2.58 -10.32
C ARG A 252 1.96 -3.63 -9.55
N MET A 253 1.09 -4.35 -10.25
CA MET A 253 0.51 -5.60 -9.77
C MET A 253 1.14 -6.78 -10.50
N LEU A 254 1.76 -7.70 -9.76
CA LEU A 254 2.30 -8.94 -10.31
C LEU A 254 1.44 -10.13 -9.88
N LYS A 255 1.07 -10.98 -10.83
CA LYS A 255 0.39 -12.25 -10.58
C LYS A 255 1.41 -13.39 -10.61
N TYR A 256 1.49 -14.17 -9.54
CA TYR A 256 2.41 -15.32 -9.44
C TYR A 256 1.93 -16.37 -8.44
N LYS A 257 2.53 -17.56 -8.51
CA LYS A 257 2.32 -18.64 -7.53
C LYS A 257 3.08 -18.38 -6.23
N PHE A 258 2.44 -18.72 -5.12
CA PHE A 258 3.00 -18.67 -3.77
C PHE A 258 2.55 -19.94 -3.03
N GLY A 259 3.36 -20.99 -3.12
CA GLY A 259 2.95 -22.33 -2.71
C GLY A 259 1.75 -22.79 -3.56
N SER A 260 0.71 -23.32 -2.92
CA SER A 260 -0.54 -23.69 -3.58
C SER A 260 -1.44 -22.51 -3.97
N LEU A 261 -1.11 -21.27 -3.55
CA LEU A 261 -1.93 -20.09 -3.82
C LEU A 261 -1.46 -19.33 -5.07
N THR A 262 -2.39 -18.66 -5.73
CA THR A 262 -2.17 -17.68 -6.79
C THR A 262 -2.40 -16.29 -6.23
N LEU A 263 -1.34 -15.49 -6.09
CA LEU A 263 -1.41 -14.14 -5.55
C LEU A 263 -1.34 -13.11 -6.67
N VAL A 264 -2.06 -12.00 -6.49
CA VAL A 264 -1.77 -10.74 -7.17
C VAL A 264 -1.23 -9.74 -6.14
N VAL A 265 0.02 -9.34 -6.32
CA VAL A 265 0.75 -8.51 -5.36
C VAL A 265 1.01 -7.12 -5.92
N ARG A 266 0.45 -6.11 -5.24
CA ARG A 266 0.75 -4.70 -5.54
C ARG A 266 2.01 -4.27 -4.81
N HIS A 267 2.91 -3.59 -5.53
CA HIS A 267 4.11 -3.02 -4.96
C HIS A 267 4.50 -1.71 -5.65
N GLU A 268 5.16 -0.85 -4.89
CA GLU A 268 5.84 0.34 -5.40
C GLU A 268 7.18 -0.05 -6.05
N VAL A 269 7.57 0.72 -7.04
CA VAL A 269 8.85 0.63 -7.74
C VAL A 269 9.60 1.94 -7.61
N ASP A 270 10.82 1.88 -7.07
CA ASP A 270 11.64 3.07 -6.80
C ASP A 270 12.22 3.66 -8.10
N ALA A 271 12.74 2.82 -9.00
CA ALA A 271 13.35 3.27 -10.25
C ALA A 271 13.50 2.16 -11.30
N TYR A 272 13.94 2.53 -12.49
CA TYR A 272 14.45 1.58 -13.49
C TYR A 272 15.75 2.06 -14.16
N ASP A 273 16.64 1.14 -14.54
CA ASP A 273 17.91 1.44 -15.22
C ASP A 273 17.82 0.96 -16.69
N PRO A 274 17.68 1.87 -17.66
CA PRO A 274 17.56 1.51 -19.07
C PRO A 274 18.85 0.88 -19.64
N THR A 275 19.97 0.98 -18.94
CA THR A 275 21.24 0.37 -19.35
C THR A 275 21.33 -1.12 -19.00
N ILE A 276 20.41 -1.62 -18.17
CA ILE A 276 20.29 -3.05 -17.89
C ILE A 276 19.69 -3.70 -19.14
N VAL A 277 20.55 -4.36 -19.90
CA VAL A 277 20.15 -5.20 -21.02
C VAL A 277 19.55 -6.49 -20.45
N THR A 278 18.51 -7.02 -21.11
CA THR A 278 17.96 -8.34 -20.79
C THR A 278 19.12 -9.33 -20.63
N PRO A 279 19.28 -9.94 -19.45
CA PRO A 279 20.34 -10.90 -19.27
C PRO A 279 20.21 -11.97 -20.37
N ARG A 280 21.30 -12.27 -21.08
CA ARG A 280 21.41 -13.54 -21.84
C ARG A 280 21.60 -14.68 -20.83
N ASP A 281 20.69 -14.75 -19.87
CA ASP A 281 20.76 -15.64 -18.73
C ASP A 281 19.82 -16.82 -19.01
N PRO A 282 20.31 -18.06 -18.99
CA PRO A 282 19.46 -19.25 -19.09
C PRO A 282 18.45 -19.38 -17.94
N ASP A 283 18.60 -18.59 -16.86
CA ASP A 283 17.70 -18.58 -15.69
C ASP A 283 16.63 -17.46 -15.73
N VAL A 284 16.39 -16.83 -16.90
CA VAL A 284 15.29 -15.86 -17.06
C VAL A 284 13.96 -16.60 -16.89
N LEU A 285 13.24 -16.23 -15.83
CA LEU A 285 11.93 -16.78 -15.54
C LEU A 285 10.92 -16.48 -16.66
N PRO A 286 9.89 -17.34 -16.84
CA PRO A 286 8.74 -17.02 -17.67
C PRO A 286 8.11 -15.70 -17.18
N THR A 287 8.05 -14.71 -18.08
CA THR A 287 7.41 -13.42 -17.81
C THR A 287 6.40 -13.11 -18.89
N VAL A 288 5.20 -12.72 -18.47
CA VAL A 288 4.16 -12.26 -19.38
C VAL A 288 3.91 -10.78 -19.11
N HIS A 289 4.18 -9.96 -20.11
CA HIS A 289 3.85 -8.54 -20.10
C HIS A 289 2.68 -8.30 -21.07
N PRO A 290 1.66 -7.52 -20.67
CA PRO A 290 0.62 -7.13 -21.59
C PRO A 290 1.21 -6.31 -22.72
N SER A 291 0.76 -6.56 -23.95
CA SER A 291 0.96 -5.64 -25.06
C SER A 291 0.06 -4.44 -24.86
N PHE A 292 0.63 -3.30 -24.48
CA PHE A 292 -0.10 -2.05 -24.34
C PHE A 292 0.58 -0.97 -25.19
N ASP A 293 -0.14 -0.47 -26.18
CA ASP A 293 0.20 0.77 -26.89
C ASP A 293 -0.67 1.90 -26.30
N PRO A 294 -0.10 3.00 -25.77
CA PRO A 294 -0.88 4.16 -25.36
C PRO A 294 -1.82 4.72 -26.44
N GLY A 295 -1.54 4.46 -27.72
CA GLY A 295 -2.41 4.79 -28.85
C GLY A 295 -3.68 3.92 -28.96
N ASP A 296 -3.67 2.70 -28.40
CA ASP A 296 -4.80 1.76 -28.41
C ASP A 296 -5.79 2.02 -27.24
N TYR A 297 -5.80 3.25 -26.73
CA TYR A 297 -6.68 3.69 -25.65
C TYR A 297 -8.16 3.50 -26.02
N ASN A 298 -8.80 2.48 -25.43
CA ASN A 298 -10.25 2.34 -25.48
C ASN A 298 -10.89 2.90 -24.20
N ALA A 299 -11.44 4.11 -24.30
CA ALA A 299 -12.15 4.78 -23.20
C ALA A 299 -13.34 3.96 -22.66
N GLU A 300 -13.92 3.06 -23.47
CA GLU A 300 -15.04 2.19 -23.05
C GLU A 300 -14.65 1.18 -21.97
N ASN A 301 -13.35 0.85 -21.85
CA ASN A 301 -12.85 -0.08 -20.80
C ASN A 301 -12.71 0.59 -19.43
N ILE A 302 -12.81 1.92 -19.34
CA ILE A 302 -12.76 2.66 -18.09
C ILE A 302 -14.19 2.81 -17.59
N GLN A 303 -14.54 2.05 -16.56
CA GLN A 303 -15.79 2.25 -15.84
C GLN A 303 -15.50 3.04 -14.56
N CYS A 304 -15.94 4.29 -14.52
CA CYS A 304 -16.14 4.99 -13.25
C CYS A 304 -17.25 6.02 -13.37
N ASP A 305 -18.46 5.63 -12.97
CA ASP A 305 -19.66 6.48 -12.96
C ASP A 305 -19.82 7.27 -11.64
N GLU A 306 -18.82 7.22 -10.76
CA GLU A 306 -18.86 7.84 -9.44
C GLU A 306 -17.97 9.09 -9.35
N SER A 307 -18.45 10.10 -8.61
CA SER A 307 -17.73 11.36 -8.34
C SER A 307 -16.37 11.20 -7.65
N GLN A 308 -16.02 9.98 -7.21
CA GLN A 308 -14.79 9.59 -6.53
C GLN A 308 -13.88 8.66 -7.37
N GLY A 309 -14.21 8.45 -8.64
CA GLY A 309 -13.45 7.58 -9.54
C GLY A 309 -12.03 8.06 -9.85
N THR A 310 -11.13 7.11 -10.10
CA THR A 310 -9.77 7.44 -10.55
C THR A 310 -9.78 7.96 -11.98
N ILE A 311 -9.19 9.13 -12.19
CA ILE A 311 -8.94 9.70 -13.51
C ILE A 311 -7.72 9.01 -14.11
N VAL A 312 -7.85 8.50 -15.33
CA VAL A 312 -6.76 7.82 -16.03
C VAL A 312 -6.24 8.65 -17.19
N ILE A 313 -4.91 8.83 -17.21
CA ILE A 313 -4.18 9.48 -18.30
C ILE A 313 -3.36 8.41 -19.04
N PRO A 314 -3.61 8.13 -20.33
CA PRO A 314 -2.82 7.18 -21.10
C PRO A 314 -1.44 7.78 -21.42
N GLN A 315 -0.49 7.59 -20.52
CA GLN A 315 0.85 8.16 -20.61
C GLN A 315 1.87 7.24 -19.94
N GLY A 316 3.05 7.14 -20.55
CA GLY A 316 4.18 6.37 -20.04
C GLY A 316 4.52 5.16 -20.91
N LYS A 317 5.27 4.22 -20.34
CA LYS A 317 5.72 3.01 -21.03
C LYS A 317 5.82 1.83 -20.07
N VAL A 318 5.54 0.64 -20.59
CA VAL A 318 5.75 -0.59 -19.83
C VAL A 318 7.26 -0.87 -19.77
N VAL A 319 7.89 -0.58 -18.64
CA VAL A 319 9.30 -0.91 -18.42
C VAL A 319 9.44 -2.40 -18.09
N PRO A 320 10.33 -3.16 -18.77
CA PRO A 320 10.58 -4.57 -18.44
C PRO A 320 10.99 -4.76 -16.97
N GLN A 321 10.46 -5.80 -16.33
CA GLN A 321 10.70 -6.01 -14.89
C GLN A 321 12.18 -6.23 -14.55
N HIS A 322 12.97 -6.80 -15.47
CA HIS A 322 14.41 -6.99 -15.27
C HIS A 322 15.21 -5.68 -15.18
N GLN A 323 14.63 -4.57 -15.63
CA GLN A 323 15.24 -3.24 -15.55
C GLN A 323 14.86 -2.50 -14.26
N ILE A 324 14.00 -3.08 -13.41
CA ILE A 324 13.49 -2.43 -12.20
C ILE A 324 14.51 -2.52 -11.06
N LEU A 325 14.61 -1.46 -10.27
CA LEU A 325 15.54 -1.33 -9.16
C LEU A 325 14.84 -0.92 -7.87
N GLU A 326 15.31 -1.49 -6.78
CA GLU A 326 15.06 -1.00 -5.42
C GLU A 326 16.21 -0.08 -4.97
N LEU A 327 15.90 1.08 -4.40
CA LEU A 327 16.86 2.03 -3.87
C LEU A 327 16.82 1.99 -2.34
N LYS A 328 18.01 1.94 -1.71
CA LYS A 328 18.13 2.08 -0.26
C LYS A 328 19.32 2.95 0.08
N SER A 329 19.08 4.03 0.83
CA SER A 329 20.12 4.96 1.25
C SER A 329 21.18 4.35 2.17
N ASN A 330 20.90 3.19 2.80
CA ASN A 330 21.78 2.57 3.79
C ASN A 330 22.12 1.12 3.42
N ALA A 331 23.40 0.76 3.52
CA ALA A 331 23.89 -0.60 3.29
C ALA A 331 23.25 -1.66 4.21
N SER A 332 22.66 -1.24 5.32
CA SER A 332 22.05 -2.13 6.32
C SER A 332 20.61 -2.53 5.99
N SER A 333 19.97 -1.93 4.99
CA SER A 333 18.53 -2.09 4.70
C SER A 333 18.10 -3.47 4.19
N ARG A 334 19.06 -4.37 3.85
CA ARG A 334 18.84 -5.77 3.43
C ARG A 334 17.49 -6.01 2.70
N PRO A 335 17.26 -5.42 1.51
CA PRO A 335 15.94 -5.36 0.88
C PRO A 335 15.48 -6.67 0.23
N LEU A 336 16.10 -7.81 0.51
CA LEU A 336 15.90 -9.05 -0.25
C LEU A 336 14.45 -9.55 -0.20
N ASP A 337 13.79 -9.45 0.95
CA ASP A 337 12.37 -9.80 1.10
C ASP A 337 11.46 -8.91 0.22
N GLN A 338 11.76 -7.61 0.14
CA GLN A 338 11.02 -6.65 -0.71
C GLN A 338 11.24 -6.94 -2.19
N MET A 339 12.50 -7.21 -2.56
CA MET A 339 12.91 -7.54 -3.92
C MET A 339 12.29 -8.86 -4.38
N TRP A 340 12.28 -9.88 -3.52
CA TRP A 340 11.69 -11.17 -3.82
C TRP A 340 10.19 -11.03 -4.12
N LEU A 341 9.44 -10.36 -3.25
CA LEU A 341 8.00 -10.14 -3.44
C LEU A 341 7.68 -9.26 -4.66
N GLY A 342 8.51 -8.27 -4.96
CA GLY A 342 8.37 -7.42 -6.14
C GLY A 342 8.96 -8.01 -7.42
N ARG A 343 9.60 -9.20 -7.35
CA ARG A 343 10.38 -9.78 -8.46
C ARG A 343 11.38 -8.76 -9.05
N THR A 344 12.02 -7.97 -8.18
CA THR A 344 12.93 -6.88 -8.51
C THR A 344 14.36 -7.39 -8.46
N PRO A 345 15.05 -7.59 -9.59
CA PRO A 345 16.32 -8.30 -9.62
C PRO A 345 17.54 -7.40 -9.41
N THR A 346 17.36 -6.12 -9.10
CA THR A 346 18.49 -5.21 -8.87
C THR A 346 18.20 -4.25 -7.73
N CYS A 347 19.22 -3.92 -6.94
CA CYS A 347 19.13 -2.83 -5.98
C CYS A 347 20.35 -1.93 -6.03
N CYS A 348 20.16 -0.66 -5.67
CA CYS A 348 21.24 0.28 -5.40
C CYS A 348 21.25 0.63 -3.90
N LEU A 349 22.35 0.32 -3.24
CA LEU A 349 22.55 0.54 -1.82
C LEU A 349 23.54 1.69 -1.60
N GLY A 350 23.19 2.63 -0.73
CA GLY A 350 24.11 3.62 -0.19
C GLY A 350 25.03 3.07 0.91
N GLY A 351 25.89 3.94 1.42
CA GLY A 351 26.85 3.62 2.49
C GLY A 351 26.20 3.34 3.84
N LYS A 352 26.99 2.92 4.82
CA LYS A 352 26.49 2.74 6.19
C LYS A 352 26.30 4.12 6.85
N HIS A 353 25.10 4.42 7.32
CA HIS A 353 24.86 5.59 8.15
C HIS A 353 25.30 5.28 9.58
N ASN A 354 26.27 6.05 10.09
CA ASN A 354 26.62 6.07 11.51
C ASN A 354 26.11 7.38 12.13
N ALA A 355 26.31 7.58 13.44
CA ALA A 355 25.87 8.80 14.12
C ALA A 355 26.49 10.10 13.56
N ALA A 356 27.60 10.01 12.84
CA ALA A 356 28.30 11.14 12.23
C ALA A 356 27.98 11.30 10.72
N PHE A 357 27.01 10.56 10.19
CA PHE A 357 26.66 10.63 8.77
C PHE A 357 26.00 11.96 8.45
N ASP A 358 26.61 12.72 7.55
CA ASP A 358 26.27 14.10 7.20
C ASP A 358 25.56 14.23 5.84
N GLY A 359 25.14 13.10 5.25
CA GLY A 359 24.54 13.06 3.91
C GLY A 359 25.55 12.95 2.77
N THR A 360 26.85 12.83 3.06
CA THR A 360 27.89 12.70 2.05
C THR A 360 28.19 11.24 1.70
N TYR A 361 27.89 10.84 0.46
CA TYR A 361 28.25 9.54 -0.09
C TYR A 361 29.52 9.61 -0.93
N LYS A 362 30.47 8.72 -0.68
CA LYS A 362 31.65 8.51 -1.54
C LYS A 362 31.28 7.55 -2.65
N ARG A 363 32.07 7.54 -3.73
CA ARG A 363 31.87 6.61 -4.86
C ARG A 363 31.73 5.14 -4.43
N ARG A 364 32.56 4.71 -3.48
CA ARG A 364 32.54 3.34 -2.93
C ARG A 364 31.28 3.01 -2.10
N ASP A 365 30.54 4.03 -1.68
CA ASP A 365 29.36 3.86 -0.82
C ASP A 365 28.13 3.48 -1.66
N ILE A 366 28.08 3.91 -2.93
CA ILE A 366 27.01 3.55 -3.88
C ILE A 366 27.34 2.19 -4.51
N ARG A 367 26.51 1.19 -4.23
CA ARG A 367 26.70 -0.19 -4.69
C ARG A 367 25.46 -0.68 -5.39
N ILE A 368 25.59 -0.99 -6.68
CA ILE A 368 24.53 -1.60 -7.48
C ILE A 368 24.77 -3.10 -7.47
N LYS A 369 23.74 -3.87 -7.13
CA LYS A 369 23.80 -5.33 -6.99
C LYS A 369 22.70 -5.98 -7.80
N SER A 370 23.06 -7.02 -8.53
CA SER A 370 22.08 -7.91 -9.17
C SER A 370 21.72 -9.06 -8.24
N VAL A 371 20.44 -9.39 -8.20
CA VAL A 371 19.85 -10.49 -7.44
C VAL A 371 19.08 -11.33 -8.45
N THR A 372 19.79 -12.25 -9.10
CA THR A 372 19.18 -13.26 -9.97
C THR A 372 18.59 -14.39 -9.12
N GLN A 373 17.96 -15.37 -9.78
CA GLN A 373 17.46 -16.58 -9.10
C GLN A 373 18.55 -17.29 -8.30
N LYS A 374 19.68 -17.60 -8.95
CA LYS A 374 20.84 -18.27 -8.33
C LYS A 374 21.74 -17.32 -7.53
N GLY A 375 21.58 -16.01 -7.71
CA GLY A 375 22.38 -14.97 -7.07
C GLY A 375 23.61 -14.57 -7.87
N ASP A 376 24.42 -13.68 -7.29
CA ASP A 376 25.66 -13.22 -7.92
C ASP A 376 26.86 -13.97 -7.34
N HIS A 377 27.45 -14.87 -8.15
CA HIS A 377 28.66 -15.62 -7.80
C HIS A 377 29.86 -14.73 -7.47
N LYS A 378 29.90 -13.47 -7.93
CA LYS A 378 31.04 -12.56 -7.70
C LYS A 378 30.96 -11.85 -6.35
N ASP A 379 29.76 -11.52 -5.90
CA ASP A 379 29.53 -10.70 -4.70
C ASP A 379 29.06 -11.50 -3.47
N ASN A 380 29.00 -12.84 -3.60
CA ASN A 380 28.53 -13.76 -2.55
C ASN A 380 27.13 -13.37 -2.01
N TYR A 381 26.33 -12.76 -2.87
CA TYR A 381 25.00 -12.25 -2.53
C TYR A 381 23.97 -13.33 -2.84
N LYS A 382 23.15 -13.67 -1.84
CA LYS A 382 22.13 -14.71 -1.98
C LYS A 382 21.14 -14.33 -3.08
N GLY A 383 20.92 -15.26 -4.01
CA GLY A 383 19.81 -15.19 -4.96
C GLY A 383 18.47 -15.46 -4.29
N PHE A 384 17.41 -15.36 -5.09
CA PHE A 384 16.06 -15.67 -4.63
C PHE A 384 15.91 -17.12 -4.18
N GLU A 385 16.49 -18.10 -4.87
CA GLU A 385 16.41 -19.53 -4.47
C GLU A 385 17.03 -19.79 -3.10
N SER A 386 18.23 -19.24 -2.86
CA SER A 386 18.90 -19.40 -1.55
C SER A 386 18.12 -18.70 -0.44
N TRP A 387 17.52 -17.54 -0.71
CA TRP A 387 16.70 -16.84 0.27
C TRP A 387 15.40 -17.59 0.58
N GLU A 388 14.75 -18.16 -0.45
CA GLU A 388 13.57 -19.02 -0.30
C GLU A 388 13.90 -20.20 0.61
N ALA A 389 15.01 -20.90 0.33
CA ALA A 389 15.45 -22.04 1.14
C ALA A 389 15.66 -21.66 2.61
N ASP A 390 16.29 -20.52 2.89
CA ASP A 390 16.51 -20.03 4.25
C ASP A 390 15.22 -19.61 4.97
N ASN A 391 14.17 -19.24 4.23
CA ASN A 391 12.91 -18.72 4.76
C ASN A 391 11.74 -19.69 4.55
N GLN A 392 11.99 -20.93 4.12
CA GLN A 392 10.91 -21.78 3.62
C GLN A 392 9.83 -22.06 4.67
N GLU A 393 10.24 -22.30 5.93
CA GLU A 393 9.29 -22.55 7.02
C GLU A 393 8.31 -21.37 7.20
N VAL A 394 8.79 -20.13 7.20
CA VAL A 394 7.91 -18.97 7.36
C VAL A 394 7.06 -18.71 6.13
N LEU A 395 7.59 -18.97 4.93
CA LEU A 395 6.82 -18.86 3.69
C LEU A 395 5.68 -19.89 3.65
N GLN A 396 5.95 -21.11 4.10
CA GLN A 396 4.96 -22.17 4.26
C GLN A 396 3.91 -21.84 5.32
N LYS A 397 4.32 -21.27 6.46
CA LYS A 397 3.36 -20.75 7.46
C LYS A 397 2.50 -19.64 6.88
N LEU A 398 3.07 -18.79 6.02
CA LEU A 398 2.29 -17.74 5.36
C LEU A 398 1.25 -18.32 4.39
N VAL A 399 1.56 -19.40 3.66
CA VAL A 399 0.56 -20.12 2.85
C VAL A 399 -0.61 -20.57 3.74
N THR A 400 -0.32 -21.23 4.85
CA THR A 400 -1.34 -21.71 5.80
C THR A 400 -2.17 -20.56 6.37
N LEU A 401 -1.53 -19.45 6.78
CA LEU A 401 -2.23 -18.28 7.29
C LEU A 401 -3.16 -17.70 6.23
N LEU A 402 -2.67 -17.51 5.01
CA LEU A 402 -3.48 -16.96 3.91
C LEU A 402 -4.68 -17.85 3.56
N GLN A 403 -4.51 -19.18 3.59
CA GLN A 403 -5.62 -20.15 3.44
C GLN A 403 -6.62 -20.04 4.59
N LEU A 404 -6.13 -19.91 5.82
CA LEU A 404 -6.97 -19.70 7.01
C LEU A 404 -7.79 -18.42 6.90
N LEU A 405 -7.19 -17.30 6.47
CA LEU A 405 -7.91 -16.03 6.28
C LEU A 405 -9.05 -16.22 5.27
N ARG A 406 -8.75 -16.81 4.12
CA ARG A 406 -9.73 -17.09 3.07
C ARG A 406 -10.89 -17.91 3.60
N LYS A 407 -10.60 -19.08 4.18
CA LYS A 407 -11.59 -20.00 4.72
C LYS A 407 -12.44 -19.35 5.81
N THR A 408 -11.80 -18.60 6.72
CA THR A 408 -12.50 -17.93 7.83
C THR A 408 -13.48 -16.89 7.31
N VAL A 409 -13.05 -16.03 6.40
CA VAL A 409 -13.93 -14.99 5.83
C VAL A 409 -15.05 -15.61 5.00
N GLU A 410 -14.74 -16.62 4.20
CA GLU A 410 -15.72 -17.28 3.34
C GLU A 410 -16.79 -18.07 4.12
N GLU A 411 -16.39 -18.86 5.13
CA GLU A 411 -17.29 -19.81 5.79
C GLU A 411 -17.93 -19.26 7.07
N LYS A 412 -17.29 -18.29 7.75
CA LYS A 412 -17.69 -17.85 9.09
C LYS A 412 -18.25 -16.43 9.17
N THR A 413 -18.34 -15.71 8.05
CA THR A 413 -18.87 -14.33 8.03
C THR A 413 -20.09 -14.22 7.15
N GLU A 414 -21.09 -13.44 7.59
CA GLU A 414 -22.37 -13.31 6.87
C GLU A 414 -22.22 -12.56 5.54
N HIS A 415 -21.34 -11.56 5.49
CA HIS A 415 -21.15 -10.70 4.32
C HIS A 415 -19.89 -11.04 3.52
N ARG A 416 -19.22 -12.16 3.83
CA ARG A 416 -17.92 -12.52 3.23
C ARG A 416 -16.89 -11.38 3.38
N SER A 417 -16.98 -10.66 4.49
CA SER A 417 -16.09 -9.57 4.87
C SER A 417 -15.75 -9.65 6.36
N ALA A 418 -14.52 -9.29 6.71
CA ALA A 418 -14.05 -9.24 8.10
C ALA A 418 -12.98 -8.16 8.29
N VAL A 419 -12.66 -7.89 9.56
CA VAL A 419 -11.54 -7.03 9.94
C VAL A 419 -10.51 -7.87 10.68
N LEU A 420 -9.27 -7.86 10.20
CA LEU A 420 -8.17 -8.49 10.91
C LEU A 420 -7.37 -7.44 11.68
N VAL A 421 -7.22 -7.66 12.99
CA VAL A 421 -6.39 -6.82 13.87
C VAL A 421 -5.26 -7.64 14.47
N ALA A 422 -4.04 -7.11 14.41
CA ALA A 422 -2.90 -7.64 15.14
C ALA A 422 -2.23 -6.54 15.96
N MET A 423 -2.23 -6.71 17.28
CA MET A 423 -1.58 -5.83 18.25
C MET A 423 -0.27 -6.44 18.74
N SER A 424 0.70 -5.62 19.12
CA SER A 424 2.02 -6.09 19.53
C SER A 424 1.93 -6.71 20.91
N GLY A 425 2.15 -8.02 20.99
CA GLY A 425 2.08 -8.78 22.24
C GLY A 425 0.69 -9.34 22.56
N ASP A 426 -0.28 -9.16 21.66
CA ASP A 426 -1.58 -9.81 21.72
C ASP A 426 -1.74 -10.79 20.54
N ASP A 427 -2.81 -11.58 20.60
CA ASP A 427 -3.23 -12.48 19.55
C ASP A 427 -3.75 -11.71 18.33
N MET A 428 -3.62 -12.31 17.16
CA MET A 428 -4.26 -11.83 15.94
C MET A 428 -5.72 -12.25 15.96
N LYS A 429 -6.63 -11.33 15.62
CA LYS A 429 -8.08 -11.52 15.68
C LYS A 429 -8.72 -11.20 14.34
N ILE A 430 -9.76 -11.98 13.98
CA ILE A 430 -10.61 -11.79 12.79
C ILE A 430 -12.05 -11.67 13.22
#